data_AF-A0A4Q6C4H6-F1
#
_entry.id   AF-A0A4Q6C4H6-F1
#
_cell.length_a   1.000
_cell.length_b   1.000
_cell.length_c   1.000
_cell.angle_alpha   90.00
_cell.angle_beta   90.00
_cell.angle_gamma   90.00
#
_symmetry.space_group_name_H-M   'P 1'
#
loop_
_entity.id
_entity.type
_entity.pdbx_description
1 polymer ?
#
loop_
_entity_poly.entity_id
_entity_poly.type
_entity_poly.pdbx_seq_one_letter_code
_entity_poly.pdbx_strand_id
1 'polypeptide(L)'
;SPVAWGMALMFGMTSLITYSMFTWLPKLLVEAGGSAALGGTMVALFSTLGLVSALAVPALAQRMRNPFRIVLACFVFYVVAFTGLWLAPMKWPLLWVALLGMGPSTFPLALTLINLRTRTPGGSASLSGFTQGVGYSLSCLGPVLFGALRESSGGWGWPLAFLGLCSLVLMCGGFLASKPRMLEDSW
;
A
#
# COMPACT_ATOMS: atom_id res chain seq x y z
N SER A 1 -5.09 -2.82 21.63
CA SER A 1 -4.51 -3.98 20.92
C SER A 1 -3.45 -3.57 19.88
N PRO A 2 -2.21 -4.07 19.97
CA PRO A 2 -1.18 -3.85 18.95
C PRO A 2 -1.51 -4.45 17.57
N VAL A 3 -2.29 -5.54 17.54
CA VAL A 3 -2.73 -6.15 16.28
C VAL A 3 -3.69 -5.23 15.56
N ALA A 4 -4.70 -4.69 16.26
CA ALA A 4 -5.66 -3.76 15.67
C ALA A 4 -5.00 -2.49 15.09
N TRP A 5 -4.07 -1.88 15.82
CA TRP A 5 -3.32 -0.73 15.30
C TRP A 5 -2.38 -1.09 14.15
N GLY A 6 -1.69 -2.24 14.24
CA GLY A 6 -0.85 -2.73 13.15
C GLY A 6 -1.65 -2.96 11.86
N MET A 7 -2.82 -3.57 12.00
CA MET A 7 -3.80 -3.79 10.93
C MET A 7 -4.25 -2.47 10.31
N ALA A 8 -4.70 -1.51 11.13
CA ALA A 8 -5.18 -0.21 10.68
C ALA A 8 -4.10 0.60 9.95
N LEU A 9 -2.87 0.63 10.47
CA LEU A 9 -1.74 1.33 9.85
C LEU A 9 -1.33 0.67 8.53
N MET A 10 -1.21 -0.66 8.50
CA MET A 10 -0.86 -1.37 7.27
C MET A 10 -1.91 -1.15 6.19
N PHE A 11 -3.19 -1.35 6.52
CA PHE A 11 -4.31 -1.16 5.59
C PHE A 11 -4.41 0.29 5.12
N GLY A 12 -4.43 1.22 6.07
CA GLY A 12 -4.56 2.66 5.78
C GLY A 12 -3.42 3.19 4.92
N MET A 13 -2.17 2.84 5.23
CA MET A 13 -1.03 3.29 4.42
C MET A 13 -1.02 2.63 3.03
N THR A 14 -1.45 1.36 2.91
CA THR A 14 -1.57 0.70 1.61
C THR A 14 -2.56 1.43 0.71
N SER A 15 -3.75 1.71 1.26
CA SER A 15 -4.81 2.43 0.56
C SER A 15 -4.43 3.88 0.26
N LEU A 16 -3.79 4.58 1.20
CA LEU A 16 -3.25 5.93 1.02
C LEU A 16 -2.30 6.01 -0.18
N ILE A 17 -1.30 5.13 -0.23
CA ILE A 17 -0.34 5.05 -1.33
C ILE A 17 -1.08 4.75 -2.64
N THR A 18 -1.97 3.76 -2.62
CA THR A 18 -2.71 3.32 -3.81
C THR A 18 -3.56 4.43 -4.42
N TYR A 19 -4.33 5.14 -3.59
CA TYR A 19 -5.18 6.24 -4.04
C TYR A 19 -4.33 7.41 -4.57
N SER A 20 -3.23 7.73 -3.90
CA SER A 20 -2.30 8.76 -4.36
C SER A 20 -1.75 8.43 -5.74
N MET A 21 -1.38 7.17 -5.97
CA MET A 21 -0.84 6.73 -7.26
C MET A 21 -1.91 6.65 -8.35
N PHE A 22 -3.16 6.28 -8.04
CA PHE A 22 -4.25 6.40 -9.01
C PHE A 22 -4.44 7.84 -9.49
N THR A 23 -4.36 8.81 -8.58
CA THR A 23 -4.55 10.22 -8.92
C THR A 23 -3.35 10.80 -9.68
N TRP A 24 -2.12 10.52 -9.22
CA TRP A 24 -0.96 11.32 -9.63
C TRP A 24 0.01 10.61 -10.57
N LEU A 25 -0.05 9.27 -10.70
CA LEU A 25 0.89 8.52 -11.55
C LEU A 25 0.84 8.96 -13.04
N PRO A 26 -0.33 9.16 -13.68
CA PRO A 26 -0.38 9.61 -15.07
C PRO A 26 0.33 10.95 -15.25
N LYS A 27 0.03 11.91 -14.37
CA LYS A 27 0.59 13.26 -14.41
C LYS A 27 2.10 13.24 -14.19
N LEU A 28 2.58 12.42 -13.25
CA LEU A 28 4.01 12.22 -13.00
C LEU A 28 4.75 11.77 -14.26
N LEU A 29 4.21 10.79 -14.96
CA LEU A 29 4.83 10.27 -16.18
C LEU A 29 4.75 11.26 -17.34
N VAL A 30 3.64 11.97 -17.49
CA VAL A 30 3.47 12.99 -18.53
C VAL A 30 4.44 14.15 -18.34
N GLU A 31 4.55 14.68 -17.12
CA GLU A 31 5.49 15.78 -16.83
C GLU A 31 6.96 15.34 -16.88
N ALA A 32 7.23 14.04 -16.77
CA ALA A 32 8.56 13.47 -16.99
C ALA A 32 8.90 13.24 -18.48
N GLY A 33 8.03 13.63 -19.41
CA GLY A 33 8.23 13.51 -20.86
C GLY A 33 7.46 12.37 -21.53
N GLY A 34 6.62 11.64 -20.78
CA GLY A 34 5.75 10.60 -21.31
C GLY A 34 4.51 11.17 -22.03
N SER A 35 3.86 10.35 -22.85
CA SER A 35 2.58 10.72 -23.47
C SER A 35 1.41 10.49 -22.51
N ALA A 36 0.27 11.15 -22.75
CA ALA A 36 -0.96 10.90 -22.00
C ALA A 36 -1.42 9.44 -22.11
N ALA A 37 -1.25 8.82 -23.29
CA ALA A 37 -1.52 7.41 -23.52
C ALA A 37 -0.66 6.52 -22.61
N LEU A 38 0.65 6.79 -22.52
CA LEU A 38 1.54 6.06 -21.62
C LEU A 38 1.08 6.17 -20.16
N GLY A 39 0.73 7.38 -19.70
CA GLY A 39 0.21 7.60 -18.34
C GLY A 39 -1.03 6.75 -18.04
N GLY A 40 -1.97 6.69 -18.98
CA GLY A 40 -3.16 5.83 -18.89
C GLY A 40 -2.82 4.34 -18.86
N THR A 41 -1.94 3.87 -19.76
CA THR A 41 -1.50 2.47 -19.79
C THR A 41 -0.79 2.06 -18.50
N MET A 42 0.01 2.94 -17.91
CA MET A 42 0.71 2.65 -16.66
C MET A 42 -0.26 2.55 -15.47
N VAL A 43 -1.29 3.39 -15.40
CA VAL A 43 -2.35 3.19 -14.39
C VAL A 43 -3.12 1.90 -14.60
N ALA A 44 -3.39 1.52 -15.86
CA ALA A 44 -4.01 0.23 -16.14
C ALA A 44 -3.14 -0.94 -15.64
N LEU A 45 -1.83 -0.92 -15.93
CA LEU A 45 -0.88 -1.91 -15.43
C LEU A 45 -0.88 -1.98 -13.89
N PHE A 46 -0.81 -0.81 -13.23
CA PHE A 46 -0.86 -0.70 -11.77
C PHE A 46 -2.11 -1.38 -11.20
N SER A 47 -3.30 -1.08 -11.75
CA SER A 47 -4.57 -1.72 -11.37
C SER A 47 -4.57 -3.23 -11.60
N THR A 48 -4.09 -3.68 -12.76
CA THR A 48 -4.08 -5.10 -13.13
C THR A 48 -3.21 -5.92 -12.18
N LEU A 49 -2.03 -5.42 -11.82
CA LEU A 49 -1.16 -6.11 -10.86
C LEU A 49 -1.74 -6.10 -9.44
N GLY A 50 -2.43 -5.01 -9.06
CA GLY A 50 -3.21 -4.97 -7.83
C GLY A 50 -4.31 -6.04 -7.80
N LEU A 51 -5.02 -6.24 -8.92
CA LEU A 51 -6.04 -7.28 -9.06
C LEU A 51 -5.45 -8.69 -8.95
N VAL A 52 -4.34 -8.97 -9.65
CA VAL A 52 -3.63 -10.26 -9.54
C VAL A 52 -3.24 -10.53 -8.09
N SER A 53 -2.75 -9.52 -7.41
CA SER A 53 -2.38 -9.60 -5.99
C SER A 53 -3.59 -9.89 -5.09
N ALA A 54 -4.75 -9.28 -5.36
CA ALA A 54 -5.99 -9.54 -4.63
C ALA A 54 -6.45 -11.00 -4.69
N LEU A 55 -6.19 -11.69 -5.81
CA LEU A 55 -6.53 -13.10 -5.99
C LEU A 55 -5.48 -14.04 -5.39
N ALA A 56 -4.20 -13.71 -5.54
CA ALA A 56 -3.10 -14.61 -5.14
C ALA A 56 -2.75 -14.53 -3.65
N VAL A 57 -2.75 -13.33 -3.07
CA VAL A 57 -2.23 -13.08 -1.71
C VAL A 57 -3.00 -13.83 -0.62
N PRO A 58 -4.36 -13.91 -0.62
CA PRO A 58 -5.08 -14.64 0.43
C PRO A 58 -4.68 -16.11 0.50
N ALA A 59 -4.63 -16.79 -0.66
CA ALA A 59 -4.25 -18.20 -0.75
C ALA A 59 -2.80 -18.44 -0.31
N LEU A 60 -1.90 -17.53 -0.65
CA LEU A 60 -0.50 -17.59 -0.21
C LEU A 60 -0.39 -17.37 1.30
N ALA A 61 -1.01 -16.32 1.83
CA ALA A 61 -0.90 -15.90 3.22
C ALA A 61 -1.39 -16.96 4.20
N GLN A 62 -2.47 -17.68 3.86
CA GLN A 62 -3.00 -18.79 4.68
C GLN A 62 -2.00 -19.94 4.85
N ARG A 63 -1.09 -20.14 3.89
CA ARG A 63 -0.08 -21.20 3.91
C ARG A 63 1.26 -20.74 4.53
N MET A 64 1.40 -19.44 4.80
CA MET A 64 2.66 -18.90 5.30
C MET A 64 2.70 -18.88 6.82
N ARG A 65 3.76 -19.47 7.40
CA ARG A 65 4.05 -19.35 8.83
C ARG A 65 4.30 -17.90 9.27
N ASN A 66 4.86 -17.07 8.39
CA ASN A 66 5.13 -15.67 8.65
C ASN A 66 4.69 -14.77 7.48
N PRO A 67 3.47 -14.20 7.52
CA PRO A 67 2.94 -13.32 6.48
C PRO A 67 3.70 -11.99 6.35
N PHE A 68 4.54 -11.62 7.34
CA PHE A 68 5.35 -10.39 7.28
C PHE A 68 6.30 -10.36 6.07
N ARG A 69 6.69 -11.54 5.54
CA ARG A 69 7.54 -11.61 4.35
C ARG A 69 6.90 -10.95 3.12
N ILE A 70 5.57 -11.02 2.99
CA ILE A 70 4.83 -10.33 1.93
C ILE A 70 4.93 -8.82 2.15
N VAL A 71 4.69 -8.36 3.38
CA VAL A 71 4.79 -6.93 3.74
C VAL A 71 6.18 -6.38 3.43
N LEU A 72 7.24 -7.11 3.79
CA LEU A 72 8.62 -6.70 3.55
C LEU A 72 8.94 -6.63 2.05
N ALA A 73 8.45 -7.59 1.26
CA ALA A 73 8.60 -7.56 -0.20
C ALA A 73 7.91 -6.33 -0.81
N CYS A 74 6.66 -6.06 -0.42
CA CYS A 74 5.92 -4.87 -0.86
C CYS A 74 6.64 -3.56 -0.48
N PHE A 75 7.20 -3.49 0.74
CA PHE A 75 7.99 -2.34 1.17
C PHE A 75 9.21 -2.12 0.26
N VAL A 76 9.98 -3.18 -0.02
CA VAL A 76 11.15 -3.10 -0.93
C VAL A 76 10.70 -2.66 -2.33
N PHE A 77 9.60 -3.22 -2.84
CA PHE A 77 9.06 -2.81 -4.14
C PHE A 77 8.66 -1.33 -4.17
N TYR A 78 8.01 -0.82 -3.12
CA TYR A 78 7.70 0.61 -3.00
C TYR A 78 8.96 1.46 -2.99
N VAL A 79 9.96 1.13 -2.19
CA VAL A 79 11.22 1.90 -2.13
C VAL A 79 11.89 1.95 -3.49
N VAL A 80 12.01 0.80 -4.17
CA VAL A 80 12.63 0.73 -5.51
C VAL A 80 11.79 1.50 -6.53
N ALA A 81 10.47 1.34 -6.53
CA ALA A 81 9.57 2.02 -7.46
C ALA A 81 9.62 3.55 -7.27
N PHE A 82 9.51 4.06 -6.05
CA PHE A 82 9.55 5.49 -5.77
C PHE A 82 10.92 6.10 -6.10
N THR A 83 12.01 5.40 -5.78
CA THR A 83 13.36 5.84 -6.13
C THR A 83 13.55 5.87 -7.65
N GLY A 84 13.07 4.84 -8.37
CA GLY A 84 13.12 4.78 -9.82
C GLY A 84 12.28 5.87 -10.49
N LEU A 85 11.06 6.12 -10.01
CA LEU A 85 10.18 7.19 -10.49
C LEU A 85 10.74 8.58 -10.19
N TRP A 86 11.50 8.74 -9.10
CA TRP A 86 12.13 10.01 -8.78
C TRP A 86 13.36 10.30 -9.64
N LEU A 87 14.26 9.33 -9.77
CA LEU A 87 15.57 9.53 -10.42
C LEU A 87 15.53 9.35 -11.94
N ALA A 88 14.72 8.41 -12.43
CA ALA A 88 14.70 8.02 -13.84
C ALA A 88 13.33 7.50 -14.29
N PRO A 89 12.26 8.32 -14.19
CA PRO A 89 10.89 7.90 -14.50
C PRO A 89 10.72 7.33 -15.90
N MET A 90 11.45 7.85 -16.90
CA MET A 90 11.35 7.42 -18.30
C MET A 90 12.36 6.35 -18.72
N LYS A 91 13.34 5.95 -17.88
CA LYS A 91 14.28 4.87 -18.24
C LYS A 91 13.60 3.50 -18.31
N TRP A 92 12.84 3.16 -17.26
CA TRP A 92 12.16 1.87 -17.12
C TRP A 92 10.76 2.01 -16.52
N PRO A 93 9.85 2.81 -17.13
CA PRO A 93 8.54 3.12 -16.56
C PRO A 93 7.73 1.85 -16.27
N LEU A 94 7.80 0.85 -17.16
CA LEU A 94 7.12 -0.43 -16.97
C LEU A 94 7.60 -1.16 -15.71
N LEU A 95 8.91 -1.19 -15.46
CA LEU A 95 9.48 -1.83 -14.27
C LEU A 95 9.05 -1.11 -13.00
N TRP A 96 9.18 0.22 -12.98
CA TRP A 96 8.82 1.02 -11.80
C TRP A 96 7.36 0.86 -11.44
N VAL A 97 6.47 0.91 -12.43
CA VAL A 97 5.03 0.76 -12.22
C VAL A 97 4.64 -0.68 -11.93
N ALA A 98 5.34 -1.67 -12.49
CA ALA A 98 5.12 -3.06 -12.14
C ALA A 98 5.44 -3.33 -10.66
N LEU A 99 6.60 -2.86 -10.19
CA LEU A 99 6.98 -2.95 -8.77
C LEU A 99 5.96 -2.21 -7.88
N LEU A 100 5.56 -1.00 -8.29
CA LEU A 100 4.53 -0.23 -7.60
C LEU A 100 3.22 -1.00 -7.48
N GLY A 101 2.77 -1.67 -8.56
CA GLY A 101 1.53 -2.44 -8.64
C GLY A 101 1.52 -3.73 -7.83
N MET A 102 2.68 -4.24 -7.43
CA MET A 102 2.79 -5.34 -6.46
C MET A 102 2.62 -4.86 -5.01
N GLY A 103 2.86 -3.58 -4.74
CA GLY A 103 2.72 -2.97 -3.42
C GLY A 103 1.32 -3.10 -2.78
N PRO A 104 0.22 -2.86 -3.53
CA PRO A 104 -1.15 -3.03 -3.04
C PRO A 104 -1.51 -4.42 -2.50
N SER A 105 -0.65 -5.44 -2.69
CA SER A 105 -0.79 -6.78 -2.11
C SER A 105 -1.03 -6.80 -0.60
N THR A 106 -0.61 -5.77 0.14
CA THR A 106 -0.84 -5.68 1.59
C THR A 106 -2.29 -5.38 1.96
N PHE A 107 -3.12 -4.93 1.01
CA PHE A 107 -4.56 -4.74 1.19
C PHE A 107 -5.32 -6.07 1.35
N PRO A 108 -5.29 -7.01 0.38
CA PRO A 108 -5.92 -8.32 0.56
C PRO A 108 -5.26 -9.14 1.69
N LEU A 109 -3.96 -8.93 1.95
CA LEU A 109 -3.31 -9.49 3.12
C LEU A 109 -3.97 -9.02 4.42
N ALA A 110 -4.26 -7.72 4.55
CA ALA A 110 -4.95 -7.20 5.72
C ALA A 110 -6.30 -7.89 5.93
N LEU A 111 -7.13 -7.97 4.88
CA LEU A 111 -8.44 -8.61 4.96
C LEU A 111 -8.34 -10.09 5.35
N THR A 112 -7.32 -10.78 4.86
CA THR A 112 -7.03 -12.17 5.24
C THR A 112 -6.60 -12.27 6.70
N LEU A 113 -5.72 -11.36 7.15
CA LEU A 113 -5.21 -11.35 8.51
C LEU A 113 -6.29 -11.06 9.56
N ILE A 114 -7.35 -10.31 9.22
CA ILE A 114 -8.48 -10.11 10.15
C ILE A 114 -8.98 -11.45 10.66
N ASN A 115 -9.26 -12.39 9.76
CA ASN A 115 -9.74 -13.73 10.13
C ASN A 115 -8.66 -14.62 10.75
N LEU A 116 -7.38 -14.44 10.39
CA LEU A 116 -6.28 -15.20 10.97
C LEU A 116 -5.82 -14.67 12.35
N ARG A 117 -6.40 -13.57 12.81
CA ARG A 117 -6.05 -12.88 14.06
C ARG A 117 -7.23 -12.76 15.00
N THR A 118 -8.31 -13.48 14.75
CA THR A 118 -9.50 -13.52 15.59
C THR A 118 -9.95 -14.97 15.76
N ARG A 119 -10.67 -15.25 16.86
CA ARG A 119 -11.27 -16.58 17.13
C ARG A 119 -12.79 -16.54 17.07
N THR A 120 -13.39 -15.34 17.11
CA THR A 120 -14.84 -15.17 17.21
C THR A 120 -15.39 -14.29 16.08
N PRO A 121 -16.65 -14.50 15.64
CA PRO A 121 -17.31 -13.61 14.68
C PRO A 121 -17.37 -12.15 15.15
N GLY A 122 -17.62 -11.94 16.45
CA GLY A 122 -17.63 -10.59 17.05
C GLY A 122 -16.26 -9.92 17.01
N GLY A 123 -15.18 -10.68 17.29
CA GLY A 123 -13.82 -10.19 17.15
C GLY A 123 -13.46 -9.84 15.72
N SER A 124 -13.83 -10.66 14.74
CA SER A 124 -13.64 -10.37 13.31
C SER A 124 -14.37 -9.10 12.89
N ALA A 125 -15.63 -8.94 13.31
CA ALA A 125 -16.43 -7.75 12.99
C ALA A 125 -15.81 -6.47 13.59
N SER A 126 -15.42 -6.51 14.86
CA SER A 126 -14.77 -5.38 15.55
C SER A 126 -13.44 -5.01 14.92
N LEU A 127 -12.57 -6.01 14.67
CA LEU A 127 -11.27 -5.79 14.05
C LEU A 127 -11.40 -5.21 12.64
N SER A 128 -12.34 -5.73 11.86
CA SER A 128 -12.64 -5.27 10.51
C SER A 128 -13.13 -3.83 10.52
N GLY A 129 -14.12 -3.52 11.36
CA GLY A 129 -14.66 -2.17 11.51
C GLY A 129 -13.60 -1.16 11.91
N PHE A 130 -12.76 -1.48 12.91
CA PHE A 130 -11.67 -0.61 13.33
C PHE A 130 -10.61 -0.43 12.23
N THR A 131 -10.14 -1.53 11.64
CA THR A 131 -9.09 -1.52 10.62
C THR A 131 -9.49 -0.70 9.40
N GLN A 132 -10.70 -0.96 8.87
CA GLN A 132 -11.18 -0.30 7.67
C GLN A 132 -11.63 1.13 7.96
N GLY A 133 -12.33 1.39 9.08
CA GLY A 133 -12.76 2.73 9.46
C GLY A 133 -11.57 3.68 9.61
N VAL A 134 -10.64 3.37 10.51
CA VAL A 134 -9.43 4.18 10.73
C VAL A 134 -8.58 4.24 9.46
N GLY A 135 -8.39 3.09 8.81
CA GLY A 135 -7.53 2.99 7.64
C GLY A 135 -8.03 3.82 6.46
N TYR A 136 -9.32 3.77 6.13
CA TYR A 136 -9.87 4.60 5.05
C TYR A 136 -9.90 6.09 5.42
N SER A 137 -10.17 6.44 6.68
CA SER A 137 -10.05 7.84 7.13
C SER A 137 -8.64 8.40 6.88
N LEU A 138 -7.60 7.62 7.17
CA LEU A 138 -6.22 8.00 6.85
C LEU A 138 -5.97 8.05 5.33
N SER A 139 -6.57 7.13 4.58
CA SER A 139 -6.34 6.99 3.13
C SER A 139 -6.81 8.21 2.33
N CYS A 140 -7.90 8.86 2.76
CA CYS A 140 -8.41 10.07 2.13
C CYS A 140 -7.38 11.22 2.09
N LEU A 141 -6.43 11.24 3.01
CA LEU A 141 -5.39 12.27 3.08
C LEU A 141 -4.32 12.08 2.00
N GLY A 142 -4.15 10.87 1.45
CA GLY A 142 -3.06 10.55 0.53
C GLY A 142 -2.97 11.47 -0.68
N PRO A 143 -3.98 11.46 -1.59
CA PRO A 143 -3.96 12.28 -2.79
C PRO A 143 -3.86 13.78 -2.48
N VAL A 144 -4.50 14.24 -1.40
CA VAL A 144 -4.52 15.65 -0.99
C VAL A 144 -3.14 16.11 -0.52
N LEU A 145 -2.53 15.40 0.42
CA LEU A 145 -1.20 15.72 0.93
C LEU A 145 -0.14 15.57 -0.17
N PHE A 146 -0.25 14.53 -1.00
CA PHE A 146 0.64 14.34 -2.14
C PHE A 146 0.57 15.53 -3.12
N GLY A 147 -0.64 16.00 -3.43
CA GLY A 147 -0.87 17.18 -4.27
C GLY A 147 -0.33 18.47 -3.65
N ALA A 148 -0.58 18.71 -2.36
CA ALA A 148 -0.09 19.90 -1.65
C ALA A 148 1.44 19.94 -1.58
N LEU A 149 2.09 18.80 -1.33
CA LEU A 149 3.55 18.68 -1.37
C LEU A 149 4.10 18.92 -2.78
N ARG A 150 3.39 18.48 -3.81
CA ARG A 150 3.77 18.70 -5.21
C ARG A 150 3.72 20.19 -5.56
N GLU A 151 2.62 20.84 -5.21
CA GLU A 151 2.39 22.26 -5.52
C GLU A 151 3.39 23.16 -4.79
N SER A 152 3.60 22.91 -3.49
CA SER A 152 4.53 23.71 -2.68
C SER A 152 6.00 23.51 -3.06
N SER A 153 6.40 22.33 -3.54
CA SER A 153 7.80 22.03 -3.87
C SER A 153 8.16 22.22 -5.34
N GLY A 154 7.18 22.30 -6.24
CA GLY A 154 7.39 22.34 -7.69
C GLY A 154 7.96 21.05 -8.30
N GLY A 155 8.11 19.98 -7.50
CA GLY A 155 8.80 18.75 -7.88
C GLY A 155 8.12 17.47 -7.37
N TRP A 156 8.61 16.31 -7.83
CA TRP A 156 8.05 15.00 -7.43
C TRP A 156 8.76 14.40 -6.21
N GLY A 157 9.91 14.95 -5.80
CA GLY A 157 10.74 14.41 -4.72
C GLY A 157 10.00 14.36 -3.37
N TRP A 158 9.45 15.47 -2.90
CA TRP A 158 8.72 15.52 -1.62
C TRP A 158 7.47 14.65 -1.59
N PRO A 159 6.59 14.66 -2.61
CA PRO A 159 5.47 13.72 -2.69
C PRO A 159 5.90 12.24 -2.65
N LEU A 160 6.95 11.86 -3.39
CA LEU A 160 7.45 10.48 -3.39
C LEU A 160 8.13 10.10 -2.07
N ALA A 161 8.86 11.02 -1.45
CA ALA A 161 9.45 10.83 -0.12
C ALA A 161 8.37 10.63 0.95
N PHE A 162 7.27 11.38 0.86
CA PHE A 162 6.10 11.19 1.72
C PHE A 162 5.50 9.78 1.57
N LEU A 163 5.31 9.27 0.35
CA LEU A 163 4.84 7.90 0.16
C LEU A 163 5.87 6.84 0.61
N GLY A 164 7.17 7.14 0.48
CA GLY A 164 8.23 6.33 1.07
C GLY A 164 8.14 6.27 2.60
N LEU A 165 7.81 7.38 3.26
CA LEU A 165 7.53 7.39 4.69
C LEU A 165 6.26 6.58 5.03
N CYS A 166 5.20 6.72 4.24
CA CYS A 166 3.99 5.91 4.41
C CYS A 166 4.28 4.41 4.26
N SER A 167 5.18 4.02 3.35
CA SER A 167 5.55 2.60 3.19
C SER A 167 6.37 2.07 4.37
N LEU A 168 7.17 2.91 5.03
CA LEU A 168 7.81 2.57 6.31
C LEU A 168 6.77 2.35 7.42
N VAL A 169 5.79 3.24 7.54
CA VAL A 169 4.70 3.11 8.51
C VAL A 169 3.88 1.85 8.24
N LEU A 170 3.59 1.56 6.96
CA LEU A 170 2.97 0.32 6.51
C LEU A 170 3.77 -0.89 6.97
N MET A 171 5.09 -0.91 6.76
CA MET A 171 5.97 -2.00 7.16
C MET A 171 5.93 -2.21 8.68
N CYS A 172 6.02 -1.14 9.47
CA CYS A 172 5.91 -1.19 10.94
C CYS A 172 4.54 -1.73 11.38
N GLY A 173 3.45 -1.27 10.77
CA GLY A 173 2.11 -1.78 11.03
C GLY A 173 1.97 -3.27 10.68
N GLY A 174 2.47 -3.66 9.52
CA GLY A 174 2.45 -5.05 9.06
C GLY A 174 3.31 -5.98 9.91
N PHE A 175 4.42 -5.50 10.49
CA PHE A 175 5.18 -6.25 11.49
C PHE A 175 4.34 -6.55 12.73
N LEU A 176 3.61 -5.55 13.24
CA LEU A 176 2.73 -5.74 14.41
C LEU A 176 1.55 -6.67 14.09
N ALA A 177 0.93 -6.50 12.92
CA ALA A 177 -0.20 -7.32 12.45
C ALA A 177 0.18 -8.79 12.17
N SER A 178 1.42 -9.03 11.72
CA SER A 178 1.88 -10.36 11.33
C SER A 178 2.28 -11.24 12.52
N LYS A 179 2.46 -10.68 13.72
CA LYS A 179 2.78 -11.47 14.92
C LYS A 179 1.69 -12.52 15.18
N PRO A 180 2.05 -13.73 15.65
CA PRO A 180 1.09 -14.80 15.94
C PRO A 180 0.37 -14.51 17.28
N ARG A 181 -0.40 -13.42 17.31
CA ARG A 181 -1.21 -12.99 18.46
C ARG A 181 -2.64 -12.82 18.00
N MET A 182 -3.59 -13.27 18.79
CA MET A 182 -4.99 -13.03 18.50
C MET A 182 -5.42 -11.71 19.11
N LEU A 183 -6.44 -11.09 18.51
CA LEU A 183 -7.02 -9.86 19.00
C LEU A 183 -7.56 -10.05 20.43
N GLU A 184 -8.24 -11.17 20.68
CA GLU A 184 -8.85 -11.52 21.98
C GLU A 184 -7.82 -11.67 23.11
N ASP A 185 -6.53 -11.89 22.80
CA ASP A 185 -5.46 -11.95 23.82
C ASP A 185 -5.11 -10.55 24.37
N SER A 186 -5.73 -9.48 23.86
CA SER A 186 -5.39 -8.08 24.13
C SER A 186 -6.60 -7.17 24.37
N TRP A 187 -7.75 -7.78 24.69
CA TRP A 187 -8.98 -7.13 25.11
C TRP A 187 -8.90 -6.67 26.56
#